data_AF-H1YWR8-F1
#
_entry.id   AF-H1YWR8-F1
#
_cell.length_a   1.000
_cell.length_b   1.000
_cell.length_c   1.000
_cell.angle_alpha   90.00
_cell.angle_beta   90.00
_cell.angle_gamma   90.00
#
_symmetry.space_group_name_H-M   'P 1'
#
loop_
_entity.id
_entity.type
_entity.pdbx_description
1 polymer ?
#
loop_
_entity_poly.entity_id
_entity_poly.type
_entity_poly.pdbx_seq_one_letter_code
_entity_poly.pdbx_strand_id
1 'polypeptide(L)'
;MVVKVGIAKLGNIGSGVMAELLLDERADREDMQTFMATSGTKLQPEDIDRVVDNMKAWGPDFCIVVSPNGVLPGPKGAREALAAAGIPCVVITDDITSKKDDFAALKESNFGYIIMKADSMIGARREFLDPVEMSDYNGNLIKVLTITGAFRKLQLALDAVIDQVKAGKKGAELELPKIVMTSDKAVADEFTNPYAYAKARAAYEIAQAVAGVNVKGCFMTKGHENYTPIVASAHEMMRSATLLCDEAREIEKGCDGVIRMPHKNDGEIVKKTALISKPW
;
A
#
# COMPACT_ATOMS: atom_id res chain seq x y z
N MET A 1 -19.64 4.52 -18.19
CA MET A 1 -19.81 3.37 -17.27
C MET A 1 -19.15 3.76 -15.97
N VAL A 2 -19.77 3.51 -14.82
CA VAL A 2 -19.13 3.74 -13.51
C VAL A 2 -18.40 2.46 -13.12
N VAL A 3 -17.08 2.54 -12.97
CA VAL A 3 -16.24 1.40 -12.58
C VAL A 3 -16.45 1.06 -11.11
N LYS A 4 -16.67 -0.22 -10.80
CA LYS A 4 -16.79 -0.72 -9.43
C LYS A 4 -15.48 -1.30 -8.96
N VAL A 5 -14.84 -0.65 -7.99
CA VAL A 5 -13.57 -1.12 -7.39
C VAL A 5 -13.86 -1.70 -6.01
N GLY A 6 -13.66 -3.00 -5.84
CA GLY A 6 -13.83 -3.66 -4.54
C GLY A 6 -12.53 -3.63 -3.73
N ILE A 7 -12.59 -3.38 -2.42
CA ILE A 7 -11.43 -3.46 -1.53
C ILE A 7 -11.72 -4.48 -0.43
N ALA A 8 -11.09 -5.65 -0.53
CA ALA A 8 -11.08 -6.68 0.50
C ALA A 8 -9.89 -6.45 1.45
N LYS A 9 -10.12 -5.73 2.55
CA LYS A 9 -9.10 -5.38 3.54
C LYS A 9 -9.01 -6.43 4.65
N LEU A 10 -7.91 -7.18 4.67
CA LEU A 10 -7.69 -8.29 5.60
C LEU A 10 -6.51 -7.98 6.53
N GLY A 11 -6.78 -7.65 7.78
CA GLY A 11 -5.76 -7.15 8.69
C GLY A 11 -5.39 -5.69 8.39
N ASN A 12 -4.18 -5.27 8.78
CA ASN A 12 -3.73 -3.90 8.63
C ASN A 12 -2.29 -3.81 8.09
N ILE A 13 -2.13 -2.99 7.05
CA ILE A 13 -0.86 -2.46 6.52
C ILE A 13 -1.11 -1.00 6.11
N GLY A 14 -0.06 -0.20 6.00
CA GLY A 14 -0.17 1.22 5.66
C GLY A 14 -0.90 1.44 4.32
N SER A 15 -0.56 0.67 3.30
CA SER A 15 -1.25 0.71 1.99
C SER A 15 -2.73 0.38 2.07
N GLY A 16 -3.16 -0.49 2.99
CA GLY A 16 -4.56 -0.86 3.18
C GLY A 16 -5.40 0.15 3.96
N VAL A 17 -4.77 1.15 4.57
CA VAL A 17 -5.48 2.30 5.17
C VAL A 17 -5.83 3.34 4.10
N MET A 18 -5.07 3.39 3.01
CA MET A 18 -5.16 4.45 2.00
C MET A 18 -5.63 3.96 0.62
N ALA A 19 -5.80 2.65 0.41
CA ALA A 19 -5.95 2.04 -0.92
C ALA A 19 -7.06 2.66 -1.78
N GLU A 20 -8.24 2.90 -1.20
CA GLU A 20 -9.40 3.52 -1.83
C GLU A 20 -9.35 5.05 -1.81
N LEU A 21 -8.83 5.63 -0.72
CA LEU A 21 -8.77 7.08 -0.53
C LEU A 21 -7.81 7.75 -1.52
N LEU A 22 -6.77 7.03 -1.96
CA LEU A 22 -5.82 7.50 -2.96
C LEU A 22 -6.41 7.60 -4.36
N LEU A 23 -7.54 6.92 -4.62
CA LEU A 23 -8.18 6.88 -5.94
C LEU A 23 -9.24 7.98 -6.11
N ASP A 24 -9.74 8.55 -5.02
CA ASP A 24 -10.76 9.61 -5.03
C ASP A 24 -10.57 10.55 -3.84
N GLU A 25 -9.51 11.34 -3.89
CA GLU A 25 -8.99 12.11 -2.77
C GLU A 25 -9.89 13.28 -2.33
N ARG A 26 -10.92 13.60 -3.12
CA ARG A 26 -11.91 14.65 -2.83
C ARG A 26 -13.36 14.15 -2.84
N ALA A 27 -13.59 12.85 -3.03
CA ALA A 27 -14.92 12.27 -3.19
C ALA A 27 -15.72 12.96 -4.32
N ASP A 28 -15.05 13.33 -5.41
CA ASP A 28 -15.63 14.08 -6.53
C ASP A 28 -15.51 13.36 -7.89
N ARG A 29 -14.95 12.15 -7.92
CA ARG A 29 -14.97 11.30 -9.11
C ARG A 29 -16.35 10.71 -9.35
N GLU A 30 -16.83 10.84 -10.58
CA GLU A 30 -18.10 10.30 -11.06
C GLU A 30 -17.92 9.03 -11.92
N ASP A 31 -16.68 8.73 -12.32
CA ASP A 31 -16.33 7.63 -13.21
C ASP A 31 -16.14 6.28 -12.50
N MET A 32 -16.07 6.28 -11.17
CA MET A 32 -15.91 5.08 -10.35
C MET A 32 -16.66 5.16 -9.01
N GLN A 33 -16.83 4.01 -8.39
CA GLN A 33 -17.27 3.88 -7.01
C GLN A 33 -16.46 2.77 -6.33
N THR A 34 -16.15 2.97 -5.06
CA THR A 34 -15.44 1.98 -4.22
C THR A 34 -16.37 1.38 -3.19
N PHE A 35 -16.12 0.12 -2.86
CA PHE A 35 -16.72 -0.52 -1.70
C PHE A 35 -15.64 -1.29 -0.96
N MET A 36 -15.47 -1.00 0.34
CA MET A 36 -14.54 -1.71 1.20
C MET A 36 -15.29 -2.65 2.14
N ALA A 37 -14.91 -3.91 2.15
CA ALA A 37 -15.26 -4.85 3.19
C ALA A 37 -13.98 -5.24 3.95
N THR A 38 -14.08 -5.33 5.28
CA THR A 38 -12.92 -5.61 6.12
C THR A 38 -13.18 -6.67 7.18
N SER A 39 -12.17 -7.50 7.44
CA SER A 39 -12.13 -8.41 8.58
C SER A 39 -11.65 -7.73 9.87
N GLY A 40 -11.41 -6.42 9.84
CA GLY A 40 -10.74 -5.69 10.92
C GLY A 40 -9.27 -6.11 11.00
N THR A 41 -8.79 -6.41 12.20
CA THR A 41 -7.38 -6.79 12.43
C THR A 41 -7.10 -8.27 12.16
N LYS A 42 -8.11 -9.05 11.81
CA LYS A 42 -8.03 -10.51 11.68
C LYS A 42 -7.78 -10.94 10.24
N LEU A 43 -7.18 -12.13 10.07
CA LEU A 43 -6.71 -12.63 8.78
C LEU A 43 -6.69 -14.16 8.69
N GLN A 44 -7.39 -14.85 9.60
CA GLN A 44 -7.54 -16.29 9.51
C GLN A 44 -8.63 -16.65 8.50
N PRO A 45 -8.64 -17.87 7.93
CA PRO A 45 -9.63 -18.31 6.95
C PRO A 45 -11.10 -18.12 7.40
N GLU A 46 -11.40 -18.27 8.69
CA GLU A 46 -12.74 -18.05 9.24
C GLU A 46 -13.16 -16.56 9.26
N ASP A 47 -12.20 -15.63 9.22
CA ASP A 47 -12.47 -14.19 9.28
C ASP A 47 -12.71 -13.56 7.90
N ILE A 48 -12.31 -14.25 6.82
CA ILE A 48 -12.32 -13.71 5.45
C ILE A 48 -13.65 -13.94 4.72
N ASP A 49 -14.44 -14.94 5.11
CA ASP A 49 -15.65 -15.34 4.36
C ASP A 49 -16.63 -14.18 4.22
N ARG A 50 -16.90 -13.46 5.32
CA ARG A 50 -17.74 -12.26 5.30
C ARG A 50 -17.23 -11.16 4.35
N VAL A 51 -15.92 -11.04 4.17
CA VAL A 51 -15.33 -10.02 3.28
C VAL A 51 -15.53 -10.45 1.84
N VAL A 52 -15.21 -11.71 1.54
CA VAL A 52 -15.34 -12.30 0.20
C VAL A 52 -16.80 -12.34 -0.25
N ASP A 53 -17.72 -12.74 0.62
CA ASP A 53 -19.15 -12.84 0.29
C ASP A 53 -19.76 -11.48 0.00
N ASN A 54 -19.42 -10.45 0.79
CA ASN A 54 -19.84 -9.08 0.50
C ASN A 54 -19.28 -8.57 -0.84
N MET A 55 -18.02 -8.90 -1.16
CA MET A 55 -17.44 -8.53 -2.46
C MET A 55 -18.15 -9.24 -3.63
N LYS A 56 -18.40 -10.54 -3.51
CA LYS A 56 -19.15 -11.31 -4.52
C LYS A 56 -20.56 -10.76 -4.72
N ALA A 57 -21.25 -10.44 -3.63
CA ALA A 57 -22.60 -9.89 -3.68
C ALA A 57 -22.65 -8.50 -4.34
N TRP A 58 -21.63 -7.66 -4.11
CA TRP A 58 -21.57 -6.31 -4.70
C TRP A 58 -21.19 -6.32 -6.18
N GLY A 59 -20.39 -7.31 -6.62
CA GLY A 59 -19.98 -7.52 -8.00
C GLY A 59 -19.09 -6.41 -8.56
N PRO A 60 -17.85 -6.25 -8.03
CA PRO A 60 -16.88 -5.31 -8.56
C PRO A 60 -16.34 -5.74 -9.93
N ASP A 61 -15.89 -4.77 -10.74
CA ASP A 61 -15.21 -5.03 -12.01
C ASP A 61 -13.80 -5.62 -11.78
N PHE A 62 -13.15 -5.23 -10.68
CA PHE A 62 -11.97 -5.90 -10.13
C PHE A 62 -11.88 -5.62 -8.62
N CYS A 63 -11.15 -6.48 -7.91
CA CYS A 63 -10.98 -6.38 -6.46
C CYS A 63 -9.51 -6.22 -6.06
N ILE A 64 -9.28 -5.36 -5.09
CA ILE A 64 -8.01 -5.20 -4.39
C ILE A 64 -8.08 -6.05 -3.12
N VAL A 65 -7.24 -7.08 -3.03
CA VAL A 65 -7.08 -7.87 -1.80
C VAL A 65 -5.84 -7.36 -1.09
N VAL A 66 -6.05 -6.62 0.01
CA VAL A 66 -4.98 -5.95 0.75
C VAL A 66 -4.77 -6.57 2.12
N SER A 67 -3.53 -6.95 2.45
CA SER A 67 -3.23 -7.64 3.70
C SER A 67 -1.74 -7.64 4.04
N PRO A 68 -1.36 -7.69 5.33
CA PRO A 68 -0.01 -8.05 5.71
C PRO A 68 0.23 -9.50 5.32
N ASN A 69 1.39 -9.76 4.75
CA ASN A 69 1.86 -11.04 4.30
C ASN A 69 0.79 -11.77 3.47
N GLY A 70 0.59 -11.29 2.25
CA GLY A 70 -0.48 -11.72 1.36
C GLY A 70 -0.42 -13.19 0.93
N VAL A 71 0.57 -13.96 1.35
CA VAL A 71 0.64 -15.41 1.08
C VAL A 71 0.12 -16.27 2.24
N LEU A 72 -0.32 -15.64 3.35
CA LEU A 72 -0.99 -16.36 4.43
C LEU A 72 -2.30 -17.03 3.96
N PRO A 73 -2.74 -18.10 4.63
CA PRO A 73 -3.91 -18.88 4.20
C PRO A 73 -5.17 -18.04 3.98
N GLY A 74 -5.47 -17.08 4.85
CA GLY A 74 -6.62 -16.19 4.70
C GLY A 74 -6.53 -15.31 3.43
N PRO A 75 -5.55 -14.41 3.30
CA PRO A 75 -5.38 -13.60 2.09
C PRO A 75 -5.28 -14.39 0.78
N LYS A 76 -4.64 -15.57 0.82
CA LYS A 76 -4.59 -16.49 -0.32
C LYS A 76 -5.97 -17.05 -0.68
N GLY A 77 -6.70 -17.58 0.29
CA GLY A 77 -8.06 -18.07 0.08
C GLY A 77 -9.00 -16.97 -0.44
N ALA A 78 -8.87 -15.74 0.06
CA ALA A 78 -9.70 -14.62 -0.36
C ALA A 78 -9.53 -14.28 -1.85
N ARG A 79 -8.28 -14.10 -2.32
CA ARG A 79 -8.03 -13.81 -3.75
C ARG A 79 -8.44 -14.97 -4.66
N GLU A 80 -8.24 -16.21 -4.22
CA GLU A 80 -8.62 -17.41 -4.99
C GLU A 80 -10.14 -17.54 -5.10
N ALA A 81 -10.87 -17.31 -4.01
CA ALA A 81 -12.33 -17.37 -3.99
C ALA A 81 -12.98 -16.26 -4.82
N LEU A 82 -12.37 -15.07 -4.87
CA LEU A 82 -12.84 -13.96 -5.72
C LEU A 82 -12.55 -14.22 -7.20
N ALA A 83 -11.35 -14.69 -7.53
CA ALA A 83 -11.01 -15.08 -8.90
C ALA A 83 -11.88 -16.25 -9.41
N ALA A 84 -12.19 -17.23 -8.56
CA ALA A 84 -13.12 -18.31 -8.90
C ALA A 84 -14.55 -17.81 -9.16
N ALA A 85 -14.93 -16.65 -8.60
CA ALA A 85 -16.17 -15.96 -8.90
C ALA A 85 -16.10 -15.06 -10.15
N GLY A 86 -14.98 -15.09 -10.88
CA GLY A 86 -14.77 -14.31 -12.10
C GLY A 86 -14.32 -12.87 -11.85
N ILE A 87 -13.93 -12.51 -10.62
CA ILE A 87 -13.49 -11.16 -10.26
C ILE A 87 -11.94 -11.08 -10.33
N PRO A 88 -11.36 -10.29 -11.26
CA PRO A 88 -9.93 -10.06 -11.33
C PRO A 88 -9.40 -9.45 -10.03
N CYS A 89 -8.26 -9.93 -9.54
CA CYS A 89 -7.74 -9.52 -8.24
C CYS A 89 -6.32 -8.94 -8.32
N VAL A 90 -6.12 -7.79 -7.66
CA VAL A 90 -4.82 -7.19 -7.40
C VAL A 90 -4.48 -7.38 -5.92
N VAL A 91 -3.35 -8.01 -5.63
CA VAL A 91 -2.86 -8.21 -4.26
C VAL A 91 -2.03 -7.00 -3.84
N ILE A 92 -2.33 -6.39 -2.69
CA ILE A 92 -1.47 -5.37 -2.07
C ILE A 92 -0.94 -5.93 -0.75
N THR A 93 0.38 -6.00 -0.61
CA THR A 93 1.03 -6.63 0.55
C THR A 93 2.39 -5.99 0.84
N ASP A 94 2.88 -6.19 2.06
CA ASP A 94 4.27 -6.00 2.47
C ASP A 94 5.23 -7.01 1.79
N ASP A 95 6.50 -7.00 2.19
CA ASP A 95 7.54 -7.81 1.54
C ASP A 95 7.35 -9.34 1.74
N ILE A 96 6.89 -10.01 0.69
CA ILE A 96 6.84 -11.47 0.58
C ILE A 96 7.97 -12.05 -0.30
N THR A 97 8.87 -11.22 -0.83
CA THR A 97 9.87 -11.66 -1.83
C THR A 97 10.91 -12.63 -1.26
N SER A 98 11.06 -12.66 0.06
CA SER A 98 11.88 -13.64 0.78
C SER A 98 11.24 -15.05 0.80
N LYS A 99 9.92 -15.16 0.56
CA LYS A 99 9.17 -16.42 0.49
C LYS A 99 9.19 -16.94 -0.94
N LYS A 100 10.32 -17.52 -1.33
CA LYS A 100 10.65 -17.87 -2.72
C LYS A 100 9.53 -18.61 -3.45
N ASP A 101 8.99 -19.67 -2.86
CA ASP A 101 7.99 -20.53 -3.50
C ASP A 101 6.65 -19.81 -3.67
N ASP A 102 6.17 -19.14 -2.62
CA ASP A 102 4.90 -18.39 -2.67
C ASP A 102 4.99 -17.18 -3.62
N PHE A 103 6.13 -16.48 -3.64
CA PHE A 103 6.34 -15.35 -4.53
C PHE A 103 6.47 -15.80 -5.99
N ALA A 104 7.16 -16.92 -6.25
CA ALA A 104 7.20 -17.52 -7.59
C ALA A 104 5.79 -17.91 -8.07
N ALA A 105 5.01 -18.57 -7.22
CA ALA A 105 3.63 -18.93 -7.53
C ALA A 105 2.75 -17.69 -7.82
N LEU A 106 2.87 -16.62 -7.02
CA LEU A 106 2.15 -15.37 -7.29
C LEU A 106 2.59 -14.72 -8.61
N LYS A 107 3.89 -14.74 -8.92
CA LYS A 107 4.44 -14.15 -10.15
C LYS A 107 3.91 -14.86 -11.41
N GLU A 108 3.81 -16.18 -11.36
CA GLU A 108 3.29 -17.02 -12.46
C GLU A 108 1.76 -17.01 -12.56
N SER A 109 1.07 -16.60 -11.50
CA SER A 109 -0.40 -16.49 -11.51
C SER A 109 -0.92 -15.34 -12.39
N ASN A 110 -2.24 -15.37 -12.63
CA ASN A 110 -2.96 -14.29 -13.30
C ASN A 110 -3.32 -13.13 -12.36
N PHE A 111 -2.94 -13.20 -11.09
CA PHE A 111 -3.17 -12.10 -10.15
C PHE A 111 -2.25 -10.92 -10.45
N GLY A 112 -2.79 -9.71 -10.32
CA GLY A 112 -1.96 -8.54 -10.12
C GLY A 112 -1.36 -8.54 -8.72
N TYR A 113 -0.24 -7.87 -8.54
CA TYR A 113 0.35 -7.60 -7.24
C TYR A 113 1.08 -6.26 -7.19
N ILE A 114 0.99 -5.61 -6.04
CA ILE A 114 1.81 -4.47 -5.63
C ILE A 114 2.42 -4.84 -4.27
N ILE A 115 3.69 -5.24 -4.29
CA ILE A 115 4.46 -5.60 -3.09
C ILE A 115 5.18 -4.35 -2.60
N MET A 116 4.68 -3.77 -1.51
CA MET A 116 5.16 -2.54 -0.90
C MET A 116 6.25 -2.85 0.13
N LYS A 117 7.51 -2.94 -0.29
CA LYS A 117 8.59 -3.42 0.59
C LYS A 117 8.83 -2.55 1.83
N ALA A 118 8.52 -1.25 1.77
CA ALA A 118 8.63 -0.34 2.91
C ALA A 118 7.41 -0.35 3.84
N ASP A 119 6.32 -1.06 3.48
CA ASP A 119 5.15 -1.25 4.35
C ASP A 119 5.47 -2.30 5.42
N SER A 120 6.39 -1.94 6.31
CA SER A 120 7.05 -2.91 7.18
C SER A 120 6.17 -3.36 8.35
N MET A 121 6.39 -4.61 8.76
CA MET A 121 5.76 -5.16 9.96
C MET A 121 6.17 -4.35 11.18
N ILE A 122 5.17 -4.00 12.01
CA ILE A 122 5.31 -3.32 13.29
C ILE A 122 5.87 -4.23 14.40
N GLY A 123 6.41 -3.64 15.47
CA GLY A 123 6.93 -4.34 16.63
C GLY A 123 5.86 -4.90 17.57
N ALA A 124 5.10 -5.91 17.13
CA ALA A 124 3.92 -6.43 17.84
C ALA A 124 4.23 -7.30 19.09
N ARG A 125 4.86 -6.70 20.10
CA ARG A 125 5.09 -7.29 21.44
C ARG A 125 4.19 -6.62 22.46
N ARG A 126 3.58 -7.42 23.35
CA ARG A 126 2.59 -6.95 24.34
C ARG A 126 3.16 -5.91 25.31
N GLU A 127 4.44 -6.03 25.64
CA GLU A 127 5.14 -5.16 26.59
C GLU A 127 5.47 -3.78 26.02
N PHE A 128 5.25 -3.57 24.72
CA PHE A 128 5.61 -2.33 24.02
C PHE A 128 4.43 -1.77 23.23
N LEU A 129 3.79 -2.59 22.40
CA LEU A 129 2.81 -2.14 21.42
C LEU A 129 1.41 -2.01 22.02
N ASP A 130 1.15 -0.88 22.65
CA ASP A 130 -0.19 -0.46 23.04
C ASP A 130 -0.94 0.20 21.86
N PRO A 131 -2.23 0.56 22.00
CA PRO A 131 -2.98 1.23 20.94
C PRO A 131 -2.36 2.56 20.49
N VAL A 132 -1.74 3.33 21.39
CA VAL A 132 -1.13 4.63 21.06
C VAL A 132 0.13 4.43 20.22
N GLU A 133 1.04 3.56 20.65
CA GLU A 133 2.26 3.22 19.92
C GLU A 133 1.95 2.61 18.54
N MET A 134 0.91 1.77 18.48
CA MET A 134 0.41 1.24 17.20
C MET A 134 -0.03 2.35 16.25
N SER A 135 -0.77 3.34 16.76
CA SER A 135 -1.24 4.47 15.95
C SER A 135 -0.10 5.40 15.51
N ASP A 136 0.88 5.67 16.39
CA ASP A 136 2.05 6.50 16.07
C ASP A 136 2.88 5.88 14.96
N TYR A 137 3.21 4.59 15.07
CA TYR A 137 3.95 3.87 14.04
C TYR A 137 3.24 3.91 12.69
N ASN A 138 1.93 3.64 12.65
CA ASN A 138 1.18 3.67 11.40
C ASN A 138 1.12 5.08 10.80
N GLY A 139 1.02 6.13 11.63
CA GLY A 139 1.11 7.52 11.17
C GLY A 139 2.45 7.82 10.50
N ASN A 140 3.55 7.39 11.12
CA ASN A 140 4.91 7.51 10.57
C ASN A 140 5.05 6.73 9.26
N LEU A 141 4.56 5.49 9.21
CA LEU A 141 4.64 4.63 8.03
C LEU A 141 3.83 5.19 6.84
N ILE A 142 2.59 5.63 7.07
CA ILE A 142 1.74 6.27 6.05
C ILE A 142 2.45 7.49 5.47
N LYS A 143 3.07 8.30 6.33
CA LYS A 143 3.83 9.48 5.91
C LYS A 143 5.04 9.11 5.04
N VAL A 144 5.79 8.07 5.39
CA VAL A 144 6.90 7.59 4.56
C VAL A 144 6.42 7.11 3.20
N LEU A 145 5.41 6.23 3.14
CA LEU A 145 4.88 5.72 1.87
C LEU A 145 4.28 6.83 0.99
N THR A 146 3.72 7.87 1.61
CA THR A 146 3.20 9.06 0.92
C THR A 146 4.32 9.90 0.31
N ILE A 147 5.28 10.33 1.13
CA ILE A 147 6.28 11.31 0.70
C ILE A 147 7.31 10.69 -0.24
N THR A 148 7.67 9.43 -0.03
CA THR A 148 8.57 8.72 -0.95
C THR A 148 7.98 8.52 -2.34
N GLY A 149 6.67 8.76 -2.53
CA GLY A 149 5.97 8.57 -3.79
C GLY A 149 5.47 7.15 -4.03
N ALA A 150 5.70 6.23 -3.10
CA ALA A 150 5.23 4.85 -3.19
C ALA A 150 3.69 4.77 -3.36
N PHE A 151 2.95 5.61 -2.65
CA PHE A 151 1.50 5.73 -2.83
C PHE A 151 1.09 6.31 -4.18
N ARG A 152 1.89 7.20 -4.79
CA ARG A 152 1.59 7.65 -6.17
C ARG A 152 1.75 6.51 -7.17
N LYS A 153 2.77 5.67 -7.00
CA LYS A 153 2.94 4.50 -7.88
C LYS A 153 1.81 3.49 -7.71
N LEU A 154 1.30 3.32 -6.48
CA LEU A 154 0.11 2.51 -6.20
C LEU A 154 -1.12 3.12 -6.88
N GLN A 155 -1.38 4.42 -6.70
CA GLN A 155 -2.46 5.17 -7.35
C GLN A 155 -2.44 4.93 -8.87
N LEU A 156 -1.35 5.32 -9.53
CA LEU A 156 -1.22 5.24 -10.99
C LEU A 156 -1.40 3.82 -11.54
N ALA A 157 -0.94 2.81 -10.80
CA ALA A 157 -1.10 1.41 -11.19
C ALA A 157 -2.57 0.94 -11.14
N LEU A 158 -3.35 1.43 -10.16
CA LEU A 158 -4.76 1.11 -10.03
C LEU A 158 -5.63 1.93 -10.98
N ASP A 159 -5.32 3.22 -11.18
CA ASP A 159 -5.99 4.04 -12.19
C ASP A 159 -5.85 3.46 -13.60
N ALA A 160 -4.67 2.92 -13.93
CA ALA A 160 -4.48 2.22 -15.20
C ALA A 160 -5.39 0.98 -15.36
N VAL A 161 -5.79 0.32 -14.27
CA VAL A 161 -6.78 -0.77 -14.32
C VAL A 161 -8.20 -0.20 -14.47
N ILE A 162 -8.51 0.90 -13.78
CA ILE A 162 -9.80 1.60 -13.89
C ILE A 162 -10.03 2.09 -15.33
N ASP A 163 -9.02 2.69 -15.96
CA ASP A 163 -9.09 3.16 -17.35
C ASP A 163 -9.30 2.01 -18.34
N GLN A 164 -8.70 0.85 -18.09
CA GLN A 164 -8.95 -0.36 -18.88
C GLN A 164 -10.41 -0.81 -18.80
N VAL A 165 -11.00 -0.80 -17.60
CA VAL A 165 -12.42 -1.13 -17.41
C VAL A 165 -13.32 -0.10 -18.11
N LYS A 166 -12.98 1.20 -18.00
CA LYS A 166 -13.70 2.28 -18.72
C LYS A 166 -13.66 2.09 -20.23
N ALA A 167 -12.53 1.62 -20.75
CA ALA A 167 -12.34 1.27 -22.16
C ALA A 167 -13.07 -0.03 -22.57
N GLY A 168 -13.73 -0.72 -21.64
CA GLY A 168 -14.56 -1.89 -21.89
C GLY A 168 -13.87 -3.23 -21.69
N LYS A 169 -12.59 -3.26 -21.30
CA LYS A 169 -11.89 -4.51 -20.98
C LYS A 169 -12.48 -5.15 -19.73
N LYS A 170 -12.58 -6.49 -19.69
CA LYS A 170 -13.12 -7.22 -18.53
C LYS A 170 -12.39 -8.53 -18.26
N GLY A 171 -12.48 -9.02 -17.02
CA GLY A 171 -12.01 -10.36 -16.67
C GLY A 171 -10.53 -10.55 -17.00
N ALA A 172 -10.22 -11.56 -17.81
CA ALA A 172 -8.86 -11.89 -18.24
C ALA A 172 -8.24 -10.88 -19.23
N GLU A 173 -9.03 -9.95 -19.80
CA GLU A 173 -8.51 -8.90 -20.69
C GLU A 173 -7.80 -7.78 -19.91
N LEU A 174 -8.04 -7.68 -18.60
CA LEU A 174 -7.40 -6.67 -17.76
C LEU A 174 -5.91 -7.00 -17.57
N GLU A 175 -5.06 -6.05 -17.93
CA GLU A 175 -3.64 -6.08 -17.61
C GLU A 175 -3.46 -5.57 -16.18
N LEU A 176 -3.33 -6.50 -15.24
CA LEU A 176 -3.18 -6.20 -13.82
C LEU A 176 -1.70 -5.88 -13.48
N PRO A 177 -1.45 -4.92 -12.56
CA PRO A 177 -0.09 -4.51 -12.23
C PRO A 177 0.70 -5.66 -11.59
N LYS A 178 1.98 -5.78 -11.91
CA LYS A 178 2.93 -6.74 -11.30
C LYS A 178 4.16 -6.00 -10.78
N ILE A 179 4.00 -5.30 -9.67
CA ILE A 179 4.97 -4.35 -9.13
C ILE A 179 5.57 -4.88 -7.82
N VAL A 180 6.90 -4.96 -7.76
CA VAL A 180 7.66 -4.96 -6.51
C VAL A 180 8.20 -3.56 -6.30
N MET A 181 7.76 -2.87 -5.25
CA MET A 181 8.13 -1.51 -4.93
C MET A 181 9.47 -1.48 -4.20
N THR A 182 10.51 -1.06 -4.91
CA THR A 182 11.83 -0.78 -4.34
C THR A 182 11.97 0.71 -4.03
N SER A 183 13.01 1.08 -3.28
CA SER A 183 13.36 2.47 -3.03
C SER A 183 13.47 3.26 -4.33
N ASP A 184 14.22 2.75 -5.32
CA ASP A 184 14.40 3.41 -6.63
C ASP A 184 13.07 3.63 -7.36
N LYS A 185 12.16 2.66 -7.33
CA LYS A 185 10.84 2.80 -8.00
C LYS A 185 9.93 3.77 -7.27
N ALA A 186 9.97 3.79 -5.93
CA ALA A 186 9.14 4.66 -5.14
C ALA A 186 9.45 6.13 -5.46
N VAL A 187 10.73 6.51 -5.43
CA VAL A 187 11.15 7.92 -5.57
C VAL A 187 11.34 8.41 -7.01
N ALA A 188 11.33 7.50 -8.00
CA ALA A 188 11.52 7.85 -9.40
C ALA A 188 10.49 8.89 -9.86
N ASP A 189 10.95 10.01 -10.43
CA ASP A 189 10.13 11.10 -10.97
C ASP A 189 9.22 11.82 -9.94
N GLU A 190 9.52 11.71 -8.64
CA GLU A 190 8.71 12.30 -7.55
C GLU A 190 9.28 13.60 -6.98
N PHE A 191 10.51 13.96 -7.37
CA PHE A 191 11.26 15.07 -6.81
C PHE A 191 11.94 15.88 -7.90
N THR A 192 11.89 17.20 -7.76
CA THR A 192 12.61 18.14 -8.63
C THR A 192 14.02 18.43 -8.10
N ASN A 193 14.23 18.30 -6.79
CA ASN A 193 15.51 18.50 -6.14
C ASN A 193 16.24 17.16 -5.86
N PRO A 194 17.52 17.01 -6.25
CA PRO A 194 18.26 15.77 -6.07
C PRO A 194 18.52 15.39 -4.60
N TYR A 195 18.58 16.37 -3.68
CA TYR A 195 18.71 16.08 -2.25
C TYR A 195 17.39 15.65 -1.61
N ALA A 196 16.25 16.21 -2.06
CA ALA A 196 14.94 15.72 -1.67
C ALA A 196 14.76 14.25 -2.11
N TYR A 197 15.12 13.96 -3.37
CA TYR A 197 15.18 12.59 -3.90
C TYR A 197 16.03 11.67 -3.00
N ALA A 198 17.27 12.07 -2.70
CA ALA A 198 18.18 11.24 -1.90
C ALA A 198 17.64 10.97 -0.48
N LYS A 199 17.06 11.99 0.17
CA LYS A 199 16.46 11.86 1.51
C LYS A 199 15.24 10.93 1.50
N ALA A 200 14.35 11.09 0.53
CA ALA A 200 13.21 10.20 0.38
C ALA A 200 13.64 8.76 0.07
N ARG A 201 14.66 8.57 -0.77
CA ARG A 201 15.20 7.25 -1.06
C ARG A 201 15.75 6.61 0.22
N ALA A 202 16.50 7.35 1.02
CA ALA A 202 17.01 6.90 2.31
C ALA A 202 15.87 6.55 3.30
N ALA A 203 14.82 7.38 3.36
CA ALA A 203 13.64 7.11 4.19
C ALA A 203 12.97 5.78 3.80
N TYR A 204 12.81 5.52 2.49
CA TYR A 204 12.26 4.24 2.02
C TYR A 204 13.14 3.05 2.40
N GLU A 205 14.46 3.16 2.24
CA GLU A 205 15.41 2.09 2.63
C GLU A 205 15.35 1.78 4.13
N ILE A 206 15.28 2.83 4.97
CA ILE A 206 15.13 2.66 6.42
C ILE A 206 13.80 1.95 6.73
N ALA A 207 12.69 2.42 6.16
CA ALA A 207 11.37 1.82 6.38
C ALA A 207 11.30 0.36 5.90
N GLN A 208 11.99 0.01 4.81
CA GLN A 208 12.13 -1.38 4.38
C GLN A 208 12.96 -2.22 5.38
N ALA A 209 14.04 -1.66 5.93
CA ALA A 209 14.90 -2.36 6.89
C ALA A 209 14.22 -2.61 8.25
N VAL A 210 13.25 -1.78 8.65
CA VAL A 210 12.47 -1.93 9.90
C VAL A 210 11.85 -3.32 10.04
N ALA A 211 11.38 -3.92 8.94
CA ALA A 211 10.77 -5.25 8.97
C ALA A 211 11.73 -6.31 9.54
N GLY A 212 13.01 -6.28 9.16
CA GLY A 212 14.02 -7.22 9.65
C GLY A 212 14.30 -7.09 11.15
N VAL A 213 14.31 -5.85 11.66
CA VAL A 213 14.49 -5.58 13.11
C VAL A 213 13.28 -6.07 13.90
N ASN A 214 12.07 -5.83 13.39
CA ASN A 214 10.84 -6.31 14.03
C ASN A 214 10.71 -7.83 13.98
N VAL A 215 11.13 -8.50 12.90
CA VAL A 215 11.20 -9.98 12.86
C VAL A 215 12.13 -10.52 13.94
N LYS A 216 13.31 -9.91 14.11
CA LYS A 216 14.27 -10.29 15.16
C LYS A 216 13.67 -10.13 16.56
N GLY A 217 13.00 -9.00 16.83
CA GLY A 217 12.37 -8.73 18.13
C GLY A 217 11.14 -9.60 18.41
N CYS A 218 10.26 -9.77 17.41
CA CYS A 218 8.98 -10.47 17.57
C CYS A 218 9.10 -12.00 17.56
N PHE A 219 10.02 -12.57 16.78
CA PHE A 219 10.04 -14.01 16.53
C PHE A 219 11.34 -14.71 16.94
N MET A 220 12.48 -14.03 16.93
CA MET A 220 13.78 -14.67 17.14
C MET A 220 14.33 -14.49 18.56
N THR A 221 14.09 -13.33 19.18
CA THR A 221 14.66 -12.97 20.49
C THR A 221 13.72 -13.38 21.63
N LYS A 222 14.27 -13.97 22.69
CA LYS A 222 13.54 -14.39 23.90
C LYS A 222 13.88 -13.49 25.10
N GLY A 223 12.94 -13.39 26.05
CA GLY A 223 13.06 -12.54 27.24
C GLY A 223 12.68 -11.09 26.96
N HIS A 224 11.73 -10.55 27.73
CA HIS A 224 11.16 -9.23 27.46
C HIS A 224 12.19 -8.10 27.57
N GLU A 225 13.16 -8.21 28.49
CA GLU A 225 14.27 -7.26 28.61
C GLU A 225 15.14 -7.21 27.35
N ASN A 226 15.18 -8.29 26.57
CA ASN A 226 15.99 -8.37 25.34
C ASN A 226 15.23 -7.94 24.10
N TYR A 227 13.97 -8.37 23.93
CA TYR A 227 13.23 -8.04 22.71
C TYR A 227 12.58 -6.67 22.74
N THR A 228 12.25 -6.13 23.93
CA THR A 228 11.54 -4.85 24.04
C THR A 228 12.38 -3.69 23.48
N PRO A 229 13.68 -3.57 23.81
CA PRO A 229 14.54 -2.55 23.18
C PRO A 229 14.67 -2.73 21.66
N ILE A 230 14.61 -3.96 21.15
CA ILE A 230 14.72 -4.24 19.71
C ILE A 230 13.48 -3.70 18.98
N VAL A 231 12.27 -4.06 19.43
CA VAL A 231 11.03 -3.59 18.78
C VAL A 231 10.85 -2.08 18.93
N ALA A 232 11.25 -1.49 20.07
CA ALA A 232 11.26 -0.05 20.25
C ALA A 232 12.24 0.65 19.29
N SER A 233 13.46 0.12 19.14
CA SER A 233 14.44 0.68 18.19
C SER A 233 13.96 0.64 16.73
N ALA A 234 13.16 -0.36 16.36
CA ALA A 234 12.56 -0.44 15.03
C ALA A 234 11.53 0.68 14.80
N HIS A 235 10.82 1.11 15.83
CA HIS A 235 9.90 2.25 15.76
C HIS A 235 10.67 3.58 15.64
N GLU A 236 11.78 3.74 16.37
CA GLU A 236 12.66 4.90 16.23
C GLU A 236 13.28 5.01 14.82
N MET A 237 13.57 3.87 14.18
CA MET A 237 13.97 3.83 12.78
C MET A 237 12.86 4.36 11.86
N MET A 238 11.61 3.91 12.06
CA MET A 238 10.47 4.40 11.27
C MET A 238 10.26 5.90 11.47
N ARG A 239 10.34 6.38 12.71
CA ARG A 239 10.27 7.81 13.05
C ARG A 239 11.39 8.61 12.35
N SER A 240 12.62 8.08 12.33
CA SER A 240 13.74 8.72 11.64
C SER A 240 13.54 8.78 10.12
N ALA A 241 12.94 7.75 9.52
CA ALA A 241 12.53 7.78 8.12
C ALA A 241 11.49 8.88 7.86
N THR A 242 10.53 9.07 8.77
CA THR A 242 9.54 10.15 8.69
C THR A 242 10.18 11.54 8.71
N LEU A 243 11.18 11.77 9.56
CA LEU A 243 11.91 13.04 9.60
C LEU A 243 12.63 13.33 8.28
N LEU A 244 13.26 12.32 7.67
CA LEU A 244 13.87 12.47 6.33
C LEU A 244 12.83 12.79 5.26
N CYS A 245 11.63 12.22 5.35
CA CYS A 245 10.52 12.57 4.48
C CYS A 245 10.07 14.03 4.69
N ASP A 246 9.96 14.50 5.93
CA ASP A 246 9.63 15.91 6.19
C ASP A 246 10.69 16.84 5.58
N GLU A 247 11.97 16.56 5.79
CA GLU A 247 13.05 17.32 5.16
C GLU A 247 12.97 17.31 3.63
N ALA A 248 12.75 16.15 3.01
CA ALA A 248 12.59 16.03 1.56
C ALA A 248 11.41 16.88 1.06
N ARG A 249 10.29 16.86 1.78
CA ARG A 249 9.08 17.61 1.41
C ARG A 249 9.28 19.11 1.59
N GLU A 250 9.97 19.55 2.64
CA GLU A 250 10.28 20.97 2.84
C GLU A 250 11.27 21.50 1.80
N ILE A 251 12.23 20.68 1.34
CA ILE A 251 13.10 21.06 0.22
C ILE A 251 12.29 21.32 -1.04
N GLU A 252 11.35 20.44 -1.40
CA GLU A 252 10.49 20.64 -2.57
C GLU A 252 9.57 21.87 -2.41
N LYS A 253 9.08 22.16 -1.19
CA LYS A 253 8.32 23.40 -0.93
C LYS A 253 9.20 24.64 -1.09
N GLY A 254 10.44 24.58 -0.59
CA GLY A 254 11.39 25.69 -0.64
C GLY A 254 11.78 26.11 -2.06
N CYS A 255 11.61 25.23 -3.06
CA CYS A 255 11.82 25.54 -4.47
C CYS A 255 10.53 25.61 -5.31
N ASP A 256 9.35 25.61 -4.68
CA ASP A 256 8.04 25.54 -5.37
C ASP A 256 7.92 24.35 -6.36
N GLY A 257 8.60 23.24 -6.03
CA GLY A 257 8.77 22.06 -6.89
C GLY A 257 7.81 20.91 -6.59
N VAL A 258 6.95 21.04 -5.58
CA VAL A 258 6.09 19.96 -5.08
C VAL A 258 5.17 19.38 -6.17
N ILE A 259 5.46 18.16 -6.62
CA ILE A 259 4.62 17.46 -7.60
C ILE A 259 3.27 17.08 -6.98
N ARG A 260 2.18 17.46 -7.65
CA ARG A 260 0.78 17.12 -7.31
C ARG A 260 0.12 16.54 -8.55
N MET A 261 -0.60 15.43 -8.37
CA MET A 261 -1.34 14.78 -9.46
C MET A 261 -2.78 14.45 -9.02
N PRO A 262 -3.65 15.47 -8.88
CA PRO A 262 -5.04 15.24 -8.51
C PRO A 262 -5.84 14.63 -9.67
N HIS A 263 -6.92 13.93 -9.33
CA HIS A 263 -7.92 13.53 -10.32
C HIS A 263 -8.81 14.71 -10.72
N LYS A 264 -9.39 14.70 -11.91
CA LYS A 264 -10.62 15.42 -12.26
C LYS A 264 -11.84 14.56 -11.90
N ASN A 265 -13.03 15.14 -12.00
CA ASN A 265 -14.29 14.42 -11.75
C ASN A 265 -14.54 13.26 -12.72
N ASP A 266 -13.96 13.28 -13.92
CA ASP A 266 -14.02 12.19 -14.90
C ASP A 266 -12.92 11.13 -14.72
N GLY A 267 -12.09 11.27 -13.68
CA GLY A 267 -10.98 10.39 -13.34
C GLY A 267 -9.66 10.72 -14.06
N GLU A 268 -9.62 11.72 -14.96
CA GLU A 268 -8.36 12.11 -15.60
C GLU A 268 -7.36 12.64 -14.56
N ILE A 269 -6.12 12.15 -14.61
CA ILE A 269 -5.04 12.60 -13.73
C ILE A 269 -4.33 13.78 -14.37
N VAL A 270 -4.43 14.96 -13.74
CA VAL A 270 -3.72 16.17 -14.14
C VAL A 270 -2.48 16.39 -13.28
N LYS A 271 -1.54 17.25 -13.71
CA LYS A 271 -0.27 17.46 -12.99
C LYS A 271 0.03 18.95 -12.77
N LYS A 272 0.68 19.26 -11.65
CA LYS A 272 1.32 20.55 -11.38
C LYS A 272 2.49 20.43 -10.41
N THR A 273 3.36 21.43 -10.40
CA THR A 273 4.45 21.60 -9.44
C THR A 273 4.29 22.89 -8.63
N ALA A 274 4.21 24.03 -9.31
CA ALA A 274 4.08 25.34 -8.66
C ALA A 274 2.80 25.46 -7.81
N LEU A 275 2.93 26.00 -6.60
CA LEU A 275 1.83 26.11 -5.63
C LEU A 275 0.66 26.93 -6.20
N ILE A 276 0.95 28.11 -6.76
CA ILE A 276 -0.05 29.01 -7.36
C ILE A 276 -0.11 28.77 -8.87
N SER A 277 -0.74 27.67 -9.25
CA SER A 277 -1.02 27.30 -10.65
C SER A 277 -2.26 26.40 -10.72
N LYS A 278 -2.89 26.27 -11.89
CA LYS A 278 -3.89 25.22 -12.10
C LYS A 278 -3.20 23.90 -12.49
N PRO A 279 -3.72 22.74 -12.05
CA PRO A 279 -3.27 21.47 -12.59
C PRO A 279 -3.84 21.30 -14.02
N TRP A 280 -3.01 20.84 -14.94
CA TRP A 280 -3.37 20.60 -16.34
C TRP A 280 -3.02 19.19 -16.75
#